data_AF-A0A7V7BPJ3-F1
#
_entry.id   AF-A0A7V7BPJ3-F1
#
_cell.length_a   1.000
_cell.length_b   1.000
_cell.length_c   1.000
_cell.angle_alpha   90.00
_cell.angle_beta   90.00
_cell.angle_gamma   90.00
#
_symmetry.space_group_name_H-M   'P 1'
#
loop_
_entity.id
_entity.type
_entity.pdbx_description
1 polymer ?
#
loop_
_entity_poly.entity_id
_entity_poly.type
_entity_poly.pdbx_seq_one_letter_code
_entity_poly.pdbx_strand_id
1 'polypeptide(L)'
;MEMTTFQLKNICYQERLVKGVANTLDRDVLIETILKYRGAEEPLLIREMKDGGFTRVEQAIQAYLHTEMQHSGKIKVPAKMSIYSGLRIDKLDKYMVDAGNLLVESNVLLVNENLELCGILKLIKDCEQQGRYYLSADEKMEIRETTNRNYSFLFFRKQDSDYIYKTYYQETPLPPVHLHYYKIPIPDLEIKQLETTRAVLAIDFGTTNTTAGAYLDSEYVSSLSSHDLLNGRIRLNSINFVTFVDKTNDEKGIEVLPTVVSIADCSNPEKILYHFGYDALKTARMNSYSGLSTVFNGFKRWVHNYKVDEEVMDHNGNTANVSRSVILREYLLYVIRTAEHQFKCRFKYLHISSPVKMKNQFLDMFKHILPEYEIECEYALDEGMAVLYNTIAEQIETNNFLDGEEYKALVIDCGGGTTDLSSCKFRIRDGHLSYKIDIQTTYENGDTNFGGNNITYRIFQFMKIMFAAYYSH
;
A
#
# COMPACT_ATOMS: atom_id res chain seq x y z
N MET A 1 5.26 2.14 23.94
CA MET A 1 5.39 2.38 25.40
C MET A 1 4.00 2.67 25.98
N GLU A 2 3.54 1.83 26.90
CA GLU A 2 2.24 1.96 27.57
C GLU A 2 2.27 3.03 28.67
N MET A 3 1.15 3.73 28.86
CA MET A 3 0.99 4.76 29.90
C MET A 3 0.68 4.10 31.24
N THR A 4 1.38 4.50 32.29
CA THR A 4 1.07 4.03 33.64
C THR A 4 -0.11 4.82 34.21
N THR A 5 -0.94 4.17 35.02
CA THR A 5 -2.11 4.78 35.69
C THR A 5 -1.73 6.01 36.53
N PHE A 6 -0.49 6.07 37.00
CA PHE A 6 0.07 7.21 37.75
C PHE A 6 0.25 8.47 36.86
N GLN A 7 0.74 8.30 35.63
CA GLN A 7 0.91 9.40 34.68
C GLN A 7 -0.45 9.96 34.25
N LEU A 8 -1.42 9.09 33.95
CA LEU A 8 -2.80 9.49 33.64
C LEU A 8 -3.42 10.30 34.79
N LYS A 9 -3.22 9.84 36.04
CA LYS A 9 -3.72 10.53 37.23
C LYS A 9 -3.14 11.95 37.34
N ASN A 10 -1.84 12.13 37.12
CA ASN A 10 -1.22 13.46 37.17
C ASN A 10 -1.76 14.42 36.10
N ILE A 11 -1.99 13.95 34.88
CA ILE A 11 -2.60 14.74 33.80
C ILE A 11 -3.99 15.21 34.22
N CYS A 12 -4.82 14.30 34.75
CA CYS A 12 -6.16 14.64 35.22
C CYS A 12 -6.17 15.66 36.36
N TYR A 13 -5.16 15.66 37.24
CA TYR A 13 -5.02 16.66 38.29
C TYR A 13 -4.53 18.02 37.77
N GLN A 14 -3.55 18.05 36.86
CA GLN A 14 -3.00 19.30 36.31
C GLN A 14 -4.04 20.06 35.48
N GLU A 15 -4.78 19.35 34.63
CA GLU A 15 -5.80 19.94 33.74
C GLU A 15 -7.19 20.00 34.39
N ARG A 16 -7.28 19.71 35.70
CA ARG A 16 -8.54 19.72 36.46
C ARG A 16 -9.66 18.87 35.83
N LEU A 17 -9.32 17.77 35.16
CA LEU A 17 -10.24 16.80 34.55
C LEU A 17 -11.00 15.94 35.59
N VAL A 18 -11.18 16.46 36.81
CA VAL A 18 -11.99 15.84 37.85
C VAL A 18 -13.47 16.05 37.48
N LYS A 19 -14.31 15.08 37.84
CA LYS A 19 -15.75 14.85 37.53
C LYS A 19 -16.70 16.02 37.21
N GLY A 20 -16.34 17.28 37.43
CA GLY A 20 -17.10 18.47 37.05
C GLY A 20 -16.72 19.12 35.70
N VAL A 21 -15.52 18.90 35.15
CA VAL A 21 -15.04 19.57 33.90
C VAL A 21 -14.93 18.59 32.70
N ALA A 22 -14.78 17.29 32.96
CA ALA A 22 -14.66 16.29 31.90
C ALA A 22 -15.92 16.15 31.02
N ASN A 23 -17.11 16.49 31.56
CA ASN A 23 -18.36 16.48 30.80
C ASN A 23 -18.53 17.67 29.84
N THR A 24 -17.62 18.66 29.87
CA THR A 24 -17.66 19.83 28.98
C THR A 24 -16.59 19.83 27.89
N LEU A 25 -15.66 18.87 27.92
CA LEU A 25 -14.61 18.74 26.91
C LEU A 25 -15.04 17.71 25.87
N ASP A 26 -14.95 18.10 24.60
CA ASP A 26 -15.14 17.17 23.48
C ASP A 26 -14.09 16.06 23.54
N ARG A 27 -14.45 14.86 23.07
CA ARG A 27 -13.62 13.66 23.10
C ARG A 27 -12.25 13.92 22.46
N ASP A 28 -12.24 14.67 21.36
CA ASP A 28 -11.02 15.00 20.63
C ASP A 28 -10.11 15.96 21.41
N VAL A 29 -10.69 16.93 22.12
CA VAL A 29 -9.93 17.86 22.98
C VAL A 29 -9.31 17.13 24.18
N LEU A 30 -10.00 16.13 24.71
CA LEU A 30 -9.47 15.28 25.78
C LEU A 30 -8.30 14.42 25.27
N ILE A 31 -8.41 13.85 24.07
CA ILE A 31 -7.35 13.08 23.41
C ILE A 31 -6.14 13.96 23.12
N GLU A 32 -6.32 15.14 22.53
CA GLU A 32 -5.25 16.12 22.28
C GLU A 32 -4.52 16.49 23.58
N THR A 33 -5.27 16.75 24.65
CA THR A 33 -4.71 17.11 25.96
C THR A 33 -3.84 15.98 26.51
N ILE A 34 -4.30 14.73 26.42
CA ILE A 34 -3.54 13.57 26.88
C ILE A 34 -2.28 13.35 26.02
N LEU A 35 -2.38 13.48 24.69
CA LEU A 35 -1.26 13.33 23.74
C LEU A 35 -0.18 14.41 23.95
N LYS A 36 -0.60 15.65 24.22
CA LYS A 36 0.27 16.76 24.57
C LYS A 36 1.14 16.45 25.79
N TYR A 37 0.57 15.88 26.85
CA TYR A 37 1.34 15.48 28.05
C TYR A 37 2.24 14.26 27.85
N ARG A 38 2.01 13.44 26.81
CA ARG A 38 2.91 12.35 26.44
C ARG A 38 4.14 12.82 25.66
N GLY A 39 4.25 14.11 25.33
CA GLY A 39 5.23 14.60 24.37
C GLY A 39 5.03 14.02 22.96
N ALA A 40 3.82 13.53 22.69
CA ALA A 40 3.41 12.87 21.45
C ALA A 40 2.26 13.66 20.81
N GLU A 41 2.42 14.98 20.66
CA GLU A 41 1.55 15.74 19.75
C GLU A 41 1.78 15.19 18.35
N GLU A 42 0.83 14.41 17.84
CA GLU A 42 0.82 14.01 16.45
C GLU A 42 0.87 15.26 15.56
N PRO A 43 1.66 15.26 14.48
CA PRO A 43 1.71 16.40 13.58
C PRO A 43 0.34 16.59 12.91
N LEU A 44 -0.15 17.82 12.92
CA LEU A 44 -1.40 18.18 12.24
C LEU A 44 -1.14 18.25 10.73
N LEU A 45 -1.42 17.14 10.05
CA LEU A 45 -1.17 16.96 8.62
C LEU A 45 -2.47 16.90 7.83
N ILE A 46 -2.52 17.57 6.69
CA ILE A 46 -3.65 17.54 5.76
C ILE A 46 -3.63 16.19 5.03
N ARG A 47 -4.69 15.39 5.23
CA ARG A 47 -4.80 14.01 4.72
C ARG A 47 -6.04 13.78 3.86
N GLU A 48 -7.08 14.56 4.12
CA GLU A 48 -8.38 14.42 3.48
C GLU A 48 -8.76 15.70 2.74
N MET A 49 -9.44 15.55 1.61
CA MET A 49 -9.96 16.69 0.87
C MET A 49 -11.07 17.37 1.68
N LYS A 50 -11.00 18.69 1.79
CA LYS A 50 -12.06 19.51 2.37
C LYS A 50 -12.42 20.59 1.37
N ASP A 51 -13.70 20.70 1.07
CA ASP A 51 -14.21 21.69 0.12
C ASP A 51 -13.77 23.11 0.51
N GLY A 52 -13.23 23.83 -0.48
CA GLY A 52 -12.65 25.17 -0.33
C GLY A 52 -11.36 25.24 0.48
N GLY A 53 -10.85 24.12 1.02
CA GLY A 53 -9.63 24.09 1.85
C GLY A 53 -8.40 24.58 1.09
N PHE A 54 -8.26 24.14 -0.17
CA PHE A 54 -7.18 24.57 -1.06
C PHE A 54 -7.19 26.10 -1.27
N THR A 55 -8.35 26.67 -1.58
CA THR A 55 -8.52 28.12 -1.78
C THR A 55 -8.25 28.91 -0.50
N ARG A 56 -8.68 28.41 0.67
CA ARG A 56 -8.39 29.07 1.96
C ARG A 56 -6.89 29.13 2.24
N VAL A 57 -6.16 28.03 1.97
CA VAL A 57 -4.70 28.00 2.13
C VAL A 57 -4.02 28.96 1.15
N GLU A 58 -4.45 28.98 -0.11
CA GLU A 58 -3.93 29.90 -1.13
C GLU A 58 -4.12 31.37 -0.72
N GLN A 59 -5.30 31.74 -0.22
CA GLN A 59 -5.57 33.09 0.29
C GLN A 59 -4.70 33.42 1.51
N ALA A 60 -4.50 32.46 2.42
CA ALA A 60 -3.67 32.66 3.60
C ALA A 60 -2.20 32.88 3.25
N ILE A 61 -1.64 32.14 2.28
CA ILE A 61 -0.24 32.39 1.85
C ILE A 61 -0.11 33.73 1.13
N GLN A 62 -1.09 34.14 0.32
CA GLN A 62 -1.06 35.46 -0.33
C GLN A 62 -1.11 36.61 0.69
N ALA A 63 -1.84 36.44 1.79
CA ALA A 63 -2.00 37.48 2.81
C ALA A 63 -0.89 37.49 3.88
N TYR A 64 -0.37 36.32 4.28
CA TYR A 64 0.37 36.15 5.54
C TYR A 64 1.79 35.57 5.39
N LEU A 65 2.22 35.22 4.17
CA LEU A 65 3.55 34.65 3.90
C LEU A 65 4.64 35.74 3.88
N HIS A 66 5.11 36.14 5.06
CA HIS A 66 5.97 37.31 5.21
C HIS A 66 7.46 37.00 5.39
N THR A 67 7.81 35.98 6.17
CA THR A 67 9.20 35.79 6.62
C THR A 67 9.84 34.56 5.98
N GLU A 68 10.61 34.78 4.92
CA GLU A 68 11.47 33.74 4.35
C GLU A 68 12.68 33.50 5.25
N MET A 69 12.82 32.26 5.71
CA MET A 69 13.89 31.82 6.60
C MET A 69 15.11 31.36 5.79
N GLN A 70 16.29 31.69 6.28
CA GLN A 70 17.55 31.28 5.66
C GLN A 70 17.86 29.81 5.97
N HIS A 71 17.95 28.97 4.94
CA HIS A 71 18.36 27.57 5.09
C HIS A 71 19.85 27.33 4.85
N SER A 72 20.57 28.25 4.19
CA SER A 72 22.02 28.15 3.92
C SER A 72 22.45 26.79 3.31
N GLY A 73 21.62 26.21 2.43
CA GLY A 73 21.90 24.91 1.80
C GLY A 73 21.72 23.68 2.70
N LYS A 74 21.18 23.83 3.91
CA LYS A 74 20.95 22.71 4.85
C LYS A 74 19.76 21.84 4.49
N ILE A 75 18.74 22.41 3.84
CA ILE A 75 17.61 21.65 3.29
C ILE A 75 17.96 21.24 1.87
N LYS A 76 17.98 19.94 1.61
CA LYS A 76 18.20 19.33 0.29
C LYS A 76 16.96 18.58 -0.11
N VAL A 77 16.43 18.91 -1.28
CA VAL A 77 15.27 18.24 -1.90
C VAL A 77 15.73 17.47 -3.14
N PRO A 78 14.94 16.53 -3.67
CA PRO A 78 15.25 15.87 -4.93
C PRO A 78 15.38 16.89 -6.06
N ALA A 79 16.43 16.77 -6.88
CA ALA A 79 16.64 17.65 -8.03
C ALA A 79 15.61 17.41 -9.15
N LYS A 80 15.11 16.17 -9.25
CA LYS A 80 14.08 15.77 -10.20
C LYS A 80 12.94 15.05 -9.50
N MET A 81 11.72 15.35 -9.90
CA MET A 81 10.51 14.75 -9.37
C MET A 81 9.46 14.60 -10.47
N SER A 82 8.75 13.47 -10.47
CA SER A 82 7.60 13.26 -11.34
C SER A 82 6.38 12.93 -10.49
N ILE A 83 5.38 13.82 -10.51
CA ILE A 83 4.13 13.61 -9.79
C ILE A 83 3.07 13.17 -10.78
N TYR A 84 2.42 12.05 -10.49
CA TYR A 84 1.36 11.50 -11.33
C TYR A 84 0.01 11.84 -10.73
N SER A 85 -0.82 12.59 -11.46
CA SER A 85 -2.16 12.96 -11.02
C SER A 85 -3.00 11.72 -10.70
N GLY A 86 -3.65 11.71 -9.54
CA GLY A 86 -4.46 10.58 -9.09
C GLY A 86 -3.65 9.38 -8.60
N LEU A 87 -2.36 9.55 -8.29
CA LEU A 87 -1.58 8.62 -7.48
C LEU A 87 -1.17 9.27 -6.17
N ARG A 88 -1.12 8.45 -5.11
CA ARG A 88 -0.46 8.85 -3.87
C ARG A 88 1.06 9.01 -4.08
N ILE A 89 1.68 9.74 -3.15
CA ILE A 89 3.12 9.80 -2.97
C ILE A 89 3.44 9.21 -1.60
N ASP A 90 4.37 8.26 -1.53
CA ASP A 90 4.81 7.67 -0.26
C ASP A 90 6.32 7.41 -0.21
N LYS A 91 6.79 6.75 0.86
CA LYS A 91 8.21 6.47 1.08
C LYS A 91 8.84 5.67 -0.07
N LEU A 92 8.08 4.80 -0.74
CA LEU A 92 8.57 4.01 -1.87
C LEU A 92 8.90 4.90 -3.08
N ASP A 93 8.38 6.13 -3.14
CA ASP A 93 8.70 7.08 -4.20
C ASP A 93 10.11 7.68 -4.10
N LYS A 94 10.76 7.52 -2.94
CA LYS A 94 12.13 8.00 -2.67
C LYS A 94 12.31 9.50 -2.91
N TYR A 95 11.25 10.30 -2.74
CA TYR A 95 11.33 11.76 -2.72
C TYR A 95 11.82 12.24 -1.34
N MET A 96 13.11 12.01 -1.10
CA MET A 96 13.75 12.24 0.19
C MET A 96 14.17 13.70 0.38
N VAL A 97 13.97 14.20 1.60
CA VAL A 97 14.42 15.53 2.03
C VAL A 97 15.41 15.36 3.18
N ASP A 98 16.60 15.92 3.02
CA ASP A 98 17.62 15.99 4.07
C ASP A 98 17.60 17.39 4.67
N ALA A 99 17.35 17.51 5.97
CA ALA A 99 17.24 18.79 6.65
C ALA A 99 17.85 18.79 8.06
N GLY A 100 18.52 17.71 8.47
CA GLY A 100 19.00 17.54 9.84
C GLY A 100 17.88 17.81 10.86
N ASN A 101 18.18 18.64 11.87
CA ASN A 101 17.20 19.04 12.90
C ASN A 101 16.47 20.36 12.57
N LEU A 102 16.57 20.86 11.33
CA LEU A 102 15.98 22.16 10.97
C LEU A 102 14.47 22.09 10.73
N LEU A 103 14.01 20.96 10.18
CA LEU A 103 12.61 20.68 9.90
C LEU A 103 12.05 19.68 10.91
N VAL A 104 10.71 19.63 10.94
CA VAL A 104 9.90 18.66 11.68
C VAL A 104 8.80 18.16 10.75
N GLU A 105 8.09 17.11 11.14
CA GLU A 105 6.91 16.68 10.39
C GLU A 105 5.89 17.81 10.29
N SER A 106 5.47 18.11 9.06
CA SER A 106 4.70 19.30 8.73
C SER A 106 4.04 19.19 7.35
N ASN A 107 3.09 20.08 7.07
CA ASN A 107 2.56 20.28 5.72
C ASN A 107 3.61 21.01 4.87
N VAL A 108 3.71 20.62 3.60
CA VAL A 108 4.60 21.22 2.60
C VAL A 108 3.74 21.73 1.46
N LEU A 109 3.89 23.01 1.11
CA LEU A 109 3.16 23.58 -0.01
C LEU A 109 4.02 23.57 -1.27
N LEU A 110 3.45 23.09 -2.37
CA LEU A 110 4.00 23.24 -3.70
C LEU A 110 3.42 24.53 -4.31
N VAL A 111 4.27 25.48 -4.67
CA VAL A 111 3.87 26.74 -5.28
C VAL A 111 4.67 27.02 -6.55
N ASN A 112 4.14 27.86 -7.44
CA ASN A 112 4.90 28.37 -8.58
C ASN A 112 5.62 29.70 -8.24
N GLU A 113 6.22 30.36 -9.25
CA GLU A 113 6.95 31.61 -9.04
C GLU A 113 6.07 32.76 -8.51
N ASN A 114 4.78 32.75 -8.85
CA ASN A 114 3.79 33.74 -8.43
C ASN A 114 3.18 33.44 -7.06
N LEU A 115 3.67 32.41 -6.36
CA LEU A 115 3.13 31.89 -5.10
C LEU A 115 1.69 31.37 -5.22
N GLU A 116 1.26 30.98 -6.43
CA GLU A 116 -0.01 30.26 -6.62
C GLU A 116 0.13 28.84 -6.08
N LEU A 117 -0.89 28.37 -5.36
CA LEU A 117 -0.84 27.06 -4.74
C LEU A 117 -1.06 25.98 -5.80
N CYS A 118 -0.09 25.08 -5.94
CA CYS A 118 -0.09 24.02 -6.93
C CYS A 118 -0.30 22.64 -6.30
N GLY A 119 -0.08 22.47 -5.00
CA GLY A 119 -0.33 21.22 -4.29
C GLY A 119 0.01 21.29 -2.81
N ILE A 120 -0.55 20.35 -2.04
CA ILE A 120 -0.25 20.20 -0.61
C ILE A 120 0.28 18.79 -0.39
N LEU A 121 1.50 18.70 0.13
CA LEU A 121 2.17 17.48 0.52
C LEU A 121 2.42 17.47 2.03
N LYS A 122 2.94 16.34 2.51
CA LYS A 122 3.33 16.10 3.90
C LYS A 122 4.82 15.79 3.93
N LEU A 123 5.53 16.33 4.90
CA LEU A 123 6.87 15.93 5.26
C LEU A 123 6.79 14.91 6.40
N ILE A 124 7.17 13.66 6.13
CA ILE A 124 7.13 12.58 7.11
C ILE A 124 8.56 12.17 7.47
N LYS A 125 8.81 11.94 8.76
CA LYS A 125 10.14 11.56 9.24
C LYS A 125 10.47 10.14 8.80
N ASP A 126 11.70 9.94 8.33
CA ASP A 126 12.20 8.60 8.04
C ASP A 126 12.66 7.94 9.34
N CYS A 127 12.01 6.85 9.73
CA CYS A 127 12.34 6.10 10.94
C CYS A 127 13.76 5.52 10.94
N GLU A 128 14.37 5.35 9.76
CA GLU A 128 15.70 4.75 9.61
C GLU A 128 16.85 5.73 9.84
N GLN A 129 16.65 7.03 9.56
CA GLN A 129 17.73 8.02 9.56
C GLN A 129 17.30 9.34 10.19
N GLN A 130 17.96 9.70 11.29
CA GLN A 130 17.68 10.96 11.98
C GLN A 130 17.99 12.17 11.08
N GLY A 131 17.03 13.09 11.00
CA GLY A 131 17.14 14.31 10.20
C GLY A 131 16.83 14.13 8.71
N ARG A 132 16.39 12.93 8.32
CA ARG A 132 15.90 12.61 6.99
C ARG A 132 14.38 12.47 7.00
N TYR A 133 13.77 12.90 5.92
CA TYR A 133 12.34 12.92 5.70
C TYR A 133 12.02 12.42 4.30
N TYR A 134 10.76 12.07 4.06
CA TYR A 134 10.22 11.83 2.72
C TYR A 134 8.94 12.64 2.52
N LEU A 135 8.69 13.04 1.28
CA LEU A 135 7.43 13.67 0.89
C LEU A 135 6.34 12.63 0.73
N SER A 136 5.11 12.96 1.14
CA SER A 136 3.94 12.11 0.96
C SER A 136 2.69 12.94 0.61
N ALA A 137 1.80 12.38 -0.19
CA ALA A 137 0.51 12.95 -0.54
C ALA A 137 -0.50 11.82 -0.73
N ASP A 138 -1.76 12.03 -0.35
CA ASP A 138 -2.82 11.03 -0.56
C ASP A 138 -3.34 11.10 -2.00
N GLU A 139 -3.88 9.98 -2.52
CA GLU A 139 -4.31 9.83 -3.93
C GLU A 139 -5.31 10.89 -4.40
N LYS A 140 -6.15 11.38 -3.49
CA LYS A 140 -7.21 12.35 -3.77
C LYS A 140 -6.76 13.81 -3.61
N MET A 141 -5.52 14.06 -3.18
CA MET A 141 -5.02 15.43 -3.02
C MET A 141 -4.90 16.13 -4.37
N GLU A 142 -5.37 17.37 -4.42
CA GLU A 142 -5.33 18.17 -5.63
C GLU A 142 -3.90 18.63 -5.95
N ILE A 143 -3.47 18.40 -7.20
CA ILE A 143 -2.19 18.86 -7.74
C ILE A 143 -2.48 19.52 -9.10
N ARG A 144 -2.18 20.81 -9.19
CA ARG A 144 -2.44 21.65 -10.36
C ARG A 144 -1.17 21.86 -11.16
N GLU A 145 -1.23 21.53 -12.46
CA GLU A 145 -0.25 22.01 -13.41
C GLU A 145 -0.51 23.48 -13.71
N THR A 146 0.55 24.28 -13.76
CA THR A 146 0.49 25.71 -14.04
C THR A 146 1.31 26.02 -15.30
N THR A 147 0.95 27.08 -16.02
CA THR A 147 1.64 27.45 -17.28
C THR A 147 3.13 27.75 -17.03
N ASN A 148 3.44 28.30 -15.86
CA ASN A 148 4.80 28.46 -15.38
C ASN A 148 5.24 27.22 -14.60
N ARG A 149 6.34 26.59 -15.04
CA ARG A 149 6.91 25.37 -14.45
C ARG A 149 8.02 25.63 -13.42
N ASN A 150 8.22 26.88 -13.00
CA ASN A 150 9.14 27.23 -11.93
C ASN A 150 8.50 26.95 -10.56
N TYR A 151 8.64 25.70 -10.09
CA TYR A 151 8.07 25.26 -8.83
C TYR A 151 9.02 25.42 -7.63
N SER A 152 8.45 25.61 -6.44
CA SER A 152 9.16 25.62 -5.18
C SER A 152 8.36 24.92 -4.09
N PHE A 153 9.06 24.24 -3.18
CA PHE A 153 8.48 23.79 -1.93
C PHE A 153 8.59 24.88 -0.87
N LEU A 154 7.51 25.08 -0.13
CA LEU A 154 7.48 25.85 1.11
C LEU A 154 7.44 24.88 2.29
N PHE A 155 8.49 24.90 3.11
CA PHE A 155 8.56 24.16 4.36
C PHE A 155 8.29 25.08 5.55
N PHE A 156 7.60 24.59 6.56
CA PHE A 156 7.12 25.40 7.67
C PHE A 156 7.64 24.90 9.02
N ARG A 157 7.73 25.78 10.00
CA ARG A 157 7.87 25.35 11.41
C ARG A 157 6.56 24.73 11.87
N LYS A 158 6.59 23.95 12.94
CA LYS A 158 5.40 23.27 13.50
C LYS A 158 4.19 24.20 13.62
N GLN A 159 4.35 25.33 14.33
CA GLN A 159 3.25 26.28 14.56
C GLN A 159 2.66 26.88 13.28
N ASP A 160 3.49 27.12 12.26
CA ASP A 160 3.05 27.67 10.98
C ASP A 160 2.33 26.58 10.18
N SER A 161 2.83 25.34 10.21
CA SER A 161 2.16 24.17 9.64
C SER A 161 0.80 23.88 10.28
N ASP A 162 0.70 24.00 11.60
CA ASP A 162 -0.56 23.81 12.34
C ASP A 162 -1.58 24.89 11.98
N TYR A 163 -1.12 26.12 11.72
CA TYR A 163 -1.98 27.18 11.20
C TYR A 163 -2.52 26.81 9.81
N ILE A 164 -1.66 26.35 8.89
CA ILE A 164 -2.06 25.90 7.55
C ILE A 164 -3.08 24.76 7.63
N TYR A 165 -2.86 23.77 8.50
CA TYR A 165 -3.83 22.69 8.74
C TYR A 165 -5.20 23.23 9.18
N LYS A 166 -5.22 24.14 10.17
CA LYS A 166 -6.46 24.74 10.65
C LYS A 166 -7.15 25.56 9.56
N THR A 167 -6.42 26.37 8.80
CA THR A 167 -6.95 27.13 7.65
C THR A 167 -7.59 26.20 6.62
N TYR A 168 -6.97 25.04 6.37
CA TYR A 168 -7.48 24.09 5.40
C TYR A 168 -8.82 23.48 5.83
N TYR A 169 -8.97 23.08 7.10
CA TYR A 169 -10.18 22.40 7.58
C TYR A 169 -11.28 23.32 8.11
N GLN A 170 -10.92 24.48 8.68
CA GLN A 170 -11.87 25.40 9.29
C GLN A 170 -12.43 26.39 8.27
N GLU A 171 -13.74 26.60 8.31
CA GLU A 171 -14.43 27.57 7.46
C GLU A 171 -14.41 28.98 8.08
N THR A 172 -14.16 29.08 9.38
CA THR A 172 -14.02 30.36 10.07
C THR A 172 -12.64 30.98 9.79
N PRO A 173 -12.57 32.26 9.41
CA PRO A 173 -11.30 32.95 9.23
C PRO A 173 -10.48 32.92 10.52
N LEU A 174 -9.24 32.43 10.40
CA LEU A 174 -8.27 32.48 11.49
C LEU A 174 -7.71 33.89 11.64
N PRO A 175 -7.25 34.26 12.84
CA PRO A 175 -6.59 35.55 13.04
C PRO A 175 -5.36 35.67 12.12
N PRO A 176 -5.02 36.90 11.68
CA PRO A 176 -3.79 37.17 10.93
C PRO A 176 -2.56 36.69 11.68
N VAL A 177 -1.61 36.10 10.96
CA VAL A 177 -0.34 35.61 11.52
C VAL A 177 0.82 36.01 10.60
N HIS A 178 2.04 35.95 11.12
CA HIS A 178 3.24 36.07 10.30
C HIS A 178 3.81 34.67 10.05
N LEU A 179 3.51 34.11 8.88
CA LEU A 179 4.02 32.78 8.52
C LEU A 179 5.51 32.84 8.22
N HIS A 180 6.23 31.89 8.81
CA HIS A 180 7.66 31.69 8.54
C HIS A 180 7.86 30.41 7.75
N TYR A 181 8.68 30.49 6.72
CA TYR A 181 8.84 29.40 5.76
C TYR A 181 10.24 29.33 5.17
N TYR A 182 10.65 28.15 4.73
CA TYR A 182 11.81 27.97 3.86
C TYR A 182 11.32 27.72 2.44
N LYS A 183 11.79 28.50 1.47
CA LYS A 183 11.49 28.30 0.05
C LYS A 183 12.64 27.56 -0.62
N ILE A 184 12.35 26.40 -1.19
CA ILE A 184 13.35 25.60 -1.90
C ILE A 184 12.87 25.38 -3.34
N PRO A 185 13.58 25.90 -4.36
CA PRO A 185 13.20 25.66 -5.76
C PRO A 185 13.40 24.19 -6.13
N ILE A 186 12.53 23.69 -7.01
CA ILE A 186 12.60 22.33 -7.55
C ILE A 186 13.11 22.44 -8.99
N PRO A 187 14.33 21.99 -9.29
CA PRO A 187 14.93 22.20 -10.61
C PRO A 187 14.13 21.55 -11.76
N ASP A 188 13.60 20.36 -11.53
CA ASP A 188 12.87 19.59 -12.55
C ASP A 188 11.66 18.89 -11.90
N LEU A 189 10.48 19.49 -12.04
CA LEU A 189 9.20 18.89 -11.62
C LEU A 189 8.31 18.68 -12.84
N GLU A 190 7.93 17.43 -13.06
CA GLU A 190 7.01 17.03 -14.11
C GLU A 190 5.69 16.56 -13.45
N ILE A 191 4.57 17.22 -13.77
CA ILE A 191 3.23 16.73 -13.41
C ILE A 191 2.69 15.96 -14.61
N LYS A 192 2.38 14.68 -14.42
CA LYS A 192 2.02 13.74 -15.49
C LYS A 192 0.65 13.13 -15.25
N GLN A 193 -0.02 12.76 -16.34
CA GLN A 193 -1.15 11.84 -16.30
C GLN A 193 -0.66 10.40 -16.38
N LEU A 194 -1.42 9.48 -15.81
CA LEU A 194 -1.12 8.06 -15.97
C LEU A 194 -1.47 7.57 -17.37
N GLU A 195 -0.56 6.81 -17.94
CA GLU A 195 -0.76 6.11 -19.21
C GLU A 195 -1.31 4.70 -18.95
N THR A 196 -2.25 4.26 -19.78
CA THR A 196 -2.68 2.86 -19.79
C THR A 196 -1.65 2.02 -20.53
N THR A 197 -1.09 1.03 -19.85
CA THR A 197 -0.09 0.13 -20.43
C THR A 197 -0.73 -1.07 -21.14
N ARG A 198 -0.02 -1.61 -22.13
CA ARG A 198 -0.30 -2.92 -22.72
C ARG A 198 0.33 -4.08 -21.96
N ALA A 199 1.23 -3.80 -21.02
CA ALA A 199 1.80 -4.82 -20.16
C ALA A 199 0.68 -5.51 -19.35
N VAL A 200 0.87 -6.81 -19.09
CA VAL A 200 -0.04 -7.61 -18.29
C VAL A 200 0.45 -7.61 -16.85
N LEU A 201 -0.44 -7.28 -15.90
CA LEU A 201 -0.16 -7.49 -14.49
C LEU A 201 -0.50 -8.94 -14.14
N ALA A 202 0.52 -9.70 -13.76
CA ALA A 202 0.37 -11.05 -13.24
C ALA A 202 0.15 -10.99 -11.73
N ILE A 203 -0.87 -11.69 -11.22
CA ILE A 203 -1.21 -11.77 -9.80
C ILE A 203 -1.31 -13.24 -9.42
N ASP A 204 -0.47 -13.67 -8.49
CA ASP A 204 -0.63 -14.94 -7.80
C ASP A 204 -1.51 -14.74 -6.57
N PHE A 205 -2.83 -14.95 -6.71
CA PHE A 205 -3.78 -14.82 -5.61
C PHE A 205 -3.83 -16.12 -4.81
N GLY A 206 -2.90 -16.30 -3.87
CA GLY A 206 -2.81 -17.49 -3.02
C GLY A 206 -3.69 -17.44 -1.77
N THR A 207 -3.94 -18.60 -1.16
CA THR A 207 -4.78 -18.73 0.05
C THR A 207 -4.18 -18.01 1.27
N THR A 208 -2.85 -18.00 1.37
CA THR A 208 -2.12 -17.42 2.51
C THR A 208 -1.43 -16.12 2.14
N ASN A 209 -0.88 -16.04 0.93
CA ASN A 209 -0.12 -14.90 0.43
C ASN A 209 -0.53 -14.58 -1.00
N THR A 210 -0.32 -13.34 -1.40
CA THR A 210 -0.53 -12.82 -2.74
C THR A 210 0.75 -12.14 -3.22
N THR A 211 1.13 -12.45 -4.45
CA THR A 211 2.27 -11.80 -5.13
C THR A 211 1.76 -11.16 -6.41
N ALA A 212 2.35 -10.05 -6.83
CA ALA A 212 2.02 -9.44 -8.11
C ALA A 212 3.28 -8.90 -8.78
N GLY A 213 3.27 -8.85 -10.10
CA GLY A 213 4.36 -8.31 -10.88
C GLY A 213 4.04 -8.19 -12.36
N ALA A 214 4.86 -7.44 -13.08
CA ALA A 214 4.73 -7.25 -14.52
C ALA A 214 6.12 -7.23 -15.16
N TYR A 215 6.22 -7.83 -16.35
CA TYR A 215 7.36 -7.57 -17.23
C TYR A 215 7.16 -6.21 -17.90
N LEU A 216 8.09 -5.29 -17.66
CA LEU A 216 8.00 -3.92 -18.17
C LEU A 216 9.06 -3.75 -19.25
N ASP A 217 8.67 -3.80 -20.52
CA ASP A 217 9.57 -3.52 -21.65
C ASP A 217 9.89 -2.01 -21.75
N SER A 218 10.68 -1.59 -22.74
CA SER A 218 10.99 -0.17 -22.94
C SER A 218 9.82 0.69 -23.45
N GLU A 219 8.71 0.08 -23.86
CA GLU A 219 7.57 0.73 -24.51
C GLU A 219 6.29 0.67 -23.65
N TYR A 220 6.36 0.13 -22.43
CA TYR A 220 5.18 -0.09 -21.59
C TYR A 220 4.46 1.22 -21.24
N VAL A 221 5.17 2.36 -21.25
CA VAL A 221 4.64 3.73 -21.22
C VAL A 221 5.53 4.64 -22.08
N SER A 222 4.98 5.75 -22.57
CA SER A 222 5.72 6.68 -23.45
C SER A 222 6.65 7.64 -22.71
N SER A 223 6.34 8.02 -21.47
CA SER A 223 7.14 8.98 -20.69
C SER A 223 7.48 8.48 -19.28
N LEU A 224 8.54 7.69 -19.19
CA LEU A 224 9.11 7.22 -17.93
C LEU A 224 9.77 8.33 -17.11
N SER A 225 9.60 8.25 -15.78
CA SER A 225 10.36 9.07 -14.83
C SER A 225 11.82 8.58 -14.78
N SER A 226 12.76 9.45 -15.14
CA SER A 226 14.19 9.12 -15.00
C SER A 226 14.60 8.97 -13.52
N HIS A 227 13.87 9.59 -12.59
CA HIS A 227 14.07 9.37 -11.14
C HIS A 227 13.77 7.91 -10.76
N ASP A 228 12.77 7.29 -11.37
CA ASP A 228 12.37 5.91 -11.05
C ASP A 228 13.40 4.90 -11.55
N LEU A 229 13.95 5.15 -12.75
CA LEU A 229 15.03 4.37 -13.35
C LEU A 229 16.34 4.49 -12.54
N LEU A 230 16.78 5.73 -12.23
CA LEU A 230 18.03 5.96 -11.50
C LEU A 230 18.00 5.38 -10.08
N ASN A 231 16.83 5.35 -9.44
CA ASN A 231 16.66 4.77 -8.11
C ASN A 231 16.38 3.26 -8.12
N GLY A 232 16.42 2.62 -9.29
CA GLY A 232 16.17 1.19 -9.48
C GLY A 232 14.75 0.76 -9.09
N ARG A 233 13.78 1.68 -9.05
CA ARG A 233 12.38 1.37 -8.72
C ARG A 233 11.70 0.65 -9.87
N ILE A 234 12.08 1.00 -11.10
CA ILE A 234 11.57 0.39 -12.33
C ILE A 234 12.77 -0.13 -13.10
N ARG A 235 12.73 -1.41 -13.46
CA ARG A 235 13.75 -2.10 -14.24
C ARG A 235 13.17 -2.50 -15.59
N LEU A 236 13.57 -1.78 -16.65
CA LEU A 236 13.09 -2.08 -18.01
C LEU A 236 13.64 -3.41 -18.51
N ASN A 237 12.87 -4.05 -19.39
CA ASN A 237 13.13 -5.35 -19.98
C ASN A 237 13.34 -6.45 -18.93
N SER A 238 12.63 -6.34 -17.80
CA SER A 238 12.70 -7.31 -16.72
C SER A 238 11.38 -7.40 -15.94
N ILE A 239 11.26 -8.44 -15.12
CA ILE A 239 10.15 -8.62 -14.22
C ILE A 239 10.31 -7.66 -13.03
N ASN A 240 9.28 -6.86 -12.81
CA ASN A 240 9.16 -5.97 -11.66
C ASN A 240 8.08 -6.51 -10.73
N PHE A 241 8.45 -6.82 -9.48
CA PHE A 241 7.53 -7.26 -8.46
C PHE A 241 6.96 -6.08 -7.68
N VAL A 242 5.69 -6.22 -7.28
CA VAL A 242 5.01 -5.25 -6.44
C VAL A 242 5.47 -5.45 -4.99
N THR A 243 5.91 -4.36 -4.38
CA THR A 243 6.42 -4.36 -3.01
C THR A 243 5.37 -3.89 -2.01
N PHE A 244 5.16 -4.59 -0.91
CA PHE A 244 4.22 -4.24 0.16
C PHE A 244 4.98 -3.92 1.45
N VAL A 245 4.55 -2.89 2.17
CA VAL A 245 5.21 -2.46 3.42
C VAL A 245 4.74 -3.35 4.58
N ASP A 246 5.65 -4.08 5.21
CA ASP A 246 5.37 -4.89 6.41
C ASP A 246 5.26 -4.02 7.66
N LYS A 247 4.05 -3.53 7.92
CA LYS A 247 3.74 -2.73 9.13
C LYS A 247 3.66 -3.56 10.42
N THR A 248 3.89 -4.87 10.35
CA THR A 248 3.93 -5.76 11.53
C THR A 248 5.33 -5.93 12.10
N ASN A 249 6.36 -5.43 11.38
CA ASN A 249 7.77 -5.54 11.73
C ASN A 249 8.51 -4.23 11.37
N ASP A 250 9.72 -4.31 10.80
CA ASP A 250 10.62 -3.18 10.46
C ASP A 250 10.11 -2.19 9.38
N GLU A 251 8.83 -2.21 8.98
CA GLU A 251 8.27 -1.41 7.87
C GLU A 251 9.05 -1.56 6.55
N LYS A 252 9.65 -2.73 6.33
CA LYS A 252 10.38 -3.06 5.10
C LYS A 252 9.42 -3.39 3.97
N GLY A 253 9.84 -3.05 2.76
CA GLY A 253 9.17 -3.51 1.54
C GLY A 253 9.46 -4.99 1.29
N ILE A 254 8.40 -5.78 1.08
CA ILE A 254 8.46 -7.22 0.79
C ILE A 254 7.61 -7.50 -0.46
N GLU A 255 8.08 -8.35 -1.36
CA GLU A 255 7.40 -8.69 -2.62
C GLU A 255 6.22 -9.66 -2.45
N VAL A 256 5.70 -9.79 -1.22
CA VAL A 256 4.62 -10.71 -0.84
C VAL A 256 3.67 -10.01 0.11
N LEU A 257 2.37 -10.11 -0.16
CA LEU A 257 1.29 -9.59 0.67
C LEU A 257 0.54 -10.74 1.35
N PRO A 258 0.35 -10.74 2.68
CA PRO A 258 -0.54 -11.70 3.32
C PRO A 258 -1.98 -11.60 2.79
N THR A 259 -2.60 -12.71 2.43
CA THR A 259 -3.99 -12.77 1.95
C THR A 259 -4.97 -12.69 3.12
N VAL A 260 -5.05 -11.50 3.71
CA VAL A 260 -5.85 -11.19 4.90
C VAL A 260 -6.58 -9.86 4.69
N VAL A 261 -7.84 -9.81 5.09
CA VAL A 261 -8.66 -8.59 5.11
C VAL A 261 -9.22 -8.41 6.52
N SER A 262 -9.25 -7.19 7.03
CA SER A 262 -10.04 -6.86 8.23
C SER A 262 -10.90 -5.63 8.01
N ILE A 263 -12.01 -5.52 8.72
CA ILE A 263 -12.86 -4.33 8.68
C ILE A 263 -12.22 -3.22 9.52
N ALA A 264 -11.93 -2.09 8.87
CA ALA A 264 -11.43 -0.89 9.52
C ALA A 264 -12.59 -0.07 10.12
N ASP A 265 -13.62 0.17 9.32
CA ASP A 265 -14.81 0.94 9.70
C ASP A 265 -16.01 0.47 8.85
N CYS A 266 -17.12 0.19 9.52
CA CYS A 266 -18.40 -0.09 8.85
C CYS A 266 -19.55 0.69 9.48
N SER A 267 -19.26 1.82 10.12
CA SER A 267 -20.26 2.76 10.64
C SER A 267 -21.19 3.31 9.56
N ASN A 268 -20.68 3.43 8.32
CA ASN A 268 -21.48 3.69 7.13
C ASN A 268 -21.60 2.41 6.27
N PRO A 269 -22.78 1.76 6.21
CA PRO A 269 -22.99 0.55 5.42
C PRO A 269 -22.75 0.72 3.91
N GLU A 270 -22.85 1.94 3.38
CA GLU A 270 -22.60 2.22 1.95
C GLU A 270 -21.11 2.40 1.63
N LYS A 271 -20.27 2.60 2.66
CA LYS A 271 -18.85 2.91 2.50
C LYS A 271 -18.02 2.22 3.58
N ILE A 272 -17.80 0.92 3.37
CA ILE A 272 -17.00 0.11 4.27
C ILE A 272 -15.52 0.33 3.98
N LEU A 273 -14.74 0.53 5.03
CA LEU A 273 -13.30 0.68 4.97
C LEU A 273 -12.63 -0.63 5.41
N TYR A 274 -11.56 -0.99 4.71
CA TYR A 274 -10.84 -2.24 4.92
C TYR A 274 -9.37 -1.97 5.23
N HIS A 275 -8.76 -2.89 5.97
CA HIS A 275 -7.31 -3.06 6.00
C HIS A 275 -6.95 -4.34 5.24
N PHE A 276 -5.78 -4.32 4.59
CA PHE A 276 -5.31 -5.40 3.73
C PHE A 276 -3.92 -5.89 4.15
N GLY A 277 -3.69 -7.20 4.05
CA GLY A 277 -2.43 -7.87 4.35
C GLY A 277 -1.79 -7.43 5.67
N TYR A 278 -0.63 -6.79 5.60
CA TYR A 278 0.10 -6.38 6.80
C TYR A 278 -0.67 -5.38 7.68
N ASP A 279 -1.52 -4.52 7.10
CA ASP A 279 -2.39 -3.65 7.88
C ASP A 279 -3.46 -4.46 8.63
N ALA A 280 -4.07 -5.43 7.96
CA ALA A 280 -5.05 -6.32 8.59
C ALA A 280 -4.42 -7.17 9.70
N LEU A 281 -3.19 -7.68 9.48
CA LEU A 281 -2.44 -8.44 10.47
C LEU A 281 -2.05 -7.59 11.69
N LYS A 282 -1.64 -6.34 11.48
CA LYS A 282 -1.32 -5.40 12.57
C LYS A 282 -2.55 -5.18 13.46
N THR A 283 -3.70 -4.92 12.85
CA THR A 283 -4.97 -4.76 13.55
C THR A 283 -5.36 -6.03 14.30
N ALA A 284 -5.25 -7.21 13.67
CA ALA A 284 -5.52 -8.49 14.32
C ALA A 284 -4.63 -8.76 15.55
N ARG A 285 -3.34 -8.39 15.50
CA ARG A 285 -2.39 -8.51 16.63
C ARG A 285 -2.73 -7.57 17.80
N MET A 286 -3.11 -6.32 17.51
CA MET A 286 -3.54 -5.39 18.56
C MET A 286 -4.83 -5.84 19.25
N ASN A 287 -5.68 -6.56 18.51
CA ASN A 287 -6.99 -7.01 18.92
C ASN A 287 -7.02 -8.41 19.57
N SER A 288 -5.87 -9.07 19.74
CA SER A 288 -5.76 -10.51 20.06
C SER A 288 -6.35 -10.97 21.40
N TYR A 289 -6.81 -10.05 22.26
CA TYR A 289 -7.41 -10.39 23.56
C TYR A 289 -8.87 -9.94 23.72
N SER A 290 -9.39 -9.02 22.89
CA SER A 290 -10.77 -8.49 23.03
C SER A 290 -11.33 -7.78 21.79
N GLY A 291 -10.68 -7.85 20.63
CA GLY A 291 -11.08 -7.05 19.49
C GLY A 291 -12.34 -7.57 18.81
N LEU A 292 -13.24 -6.63 18.51
CA LEU A 292 -14.53 -6.88 17.88
C LEU A 292 -14.45 -6.93 16.34
N SER A 293 -13.34 -6.47 15.74
CA SER A 293 -13.22 -6.37 14.28
C SER A 293 -13.17 -7.74 13.59
N THR A 294 -14.01 -7.92 12.58
CA THR A 294 -13.99 -9.12 11.72
C THR A 294 -12.71 -9.17 10.90
N VAL A 295 -12.05 -10.33 10.88
CA VAL A 295 -10.84 -10.61 10.10
C VAL A 295 -11.04 -11.87 9.27
N PHE A 296 -10.84 -11.76 7.96
CA PHE A 296 -10.94 -12.88 7.02
C PHE A 296 -9.57 -13.37 6.58
N ASN A 297 -9.38 -14.68 6.69
CA ASN A 297 -8.21 -15.42 6.17
C ASN A 297 -8.69 -16.50 5.21
N GLY A 298 -7.86 -16.90 4.24
CA GLY A 298 -8.19 -18.02 3.34
C GLY A 298 -9.42 -17.78 2.46
N PHE A 299 -9.79 -16.53 2.23
CA PHE A 299 -10.99 -16.14 1.49
C PHE A 299 -10.91 -16.41 -0.01
N LYS A 300 -9.73 -16.81 -0.54
CA LYS A 300 -9.60 -17.45 -1.87
C LYS A 300 -10.57 -18.62 -2.05
N ARG A 301 -10.85 -19.36 -0.97
CA ARG A 301 -11.76 -20.53 -0.97
C ARG A 301 -13.23 -20.16 -1.25
N TRP A 302 -13.58 -18.88 -1.22
CA TRP A 302 -14.93 -18.40 -1.51
C TRP A 302 -15.32 -18.45 -2.98
N VAL A 303 -14.43 -18.84 -3.89
CA VAL A 303 -14.72 -18.97 -5.33
C VAL A 303 -16.01 -19.74 -5.67
N HIS A 304 -16.46 -20.69 -4.85
CA HIS A 304 -17.74 -21.39 -5.08
C HIS A 304 -18.99 -20.63 -4.62
N ASN A 305 -18.83 -19.65 -3.72
CA ASN A 305 -19.91 -18.96 -3.03
C ASN A 305 -19.56 -17.50 -2.75
N TYR A 306 -18.84 -16.87 -3.68
CA TYR A 306 -18.36 -15.49 -3.57
C TYR A 306 -19.50 -14.47 -3.59
N LYS A 307 -20.73 -14.89 -3.89
CA LYS A 307 -21.93 -14.03 -3.86
C LYS A 307 -22.65 -14.03 -2.51
N VAL A 308 -22.23 -14.87 -1.57
CA VAL A 308 -22.82 -14.93 -0.22
C VAL A 308 -22.43 -13.68 0.58
N ASP A 309 -23.36 -13.17 1.38
CA ASP A 309 -23.12 -12.08 2.31
C ASP A 309 -22.56 -12.60 3.64
N GLU A 310 -21.62 -11.84 4.20
CA GLU A 310 -21.05 -12.03 5.53
C GLU A 310 -21.51 -10.89 6.44
N GLU A 311 -21.90 -11.24 7.66
CA GLU A 311 -22.04 -10.24 8.72
C GLU A 311 -20.64 -9.88 9.23
N VAL A 312 -20.34 -8.59 9.21
CA VAL A 312 -19.04 -8.06 9.62
C VAL A 312 -19.19 -7.03 10.71
N MET A 313 -18.14 -6.84 11.50
CA MET A 313 -18.08 -5.91 12.61
C MET A 313 -16.78 -5.12 12.57
N ASP A 314 -16.82 -3.83 12.89
CA ASP A 314 -15.63 -3.00 13.06
C ASP A 314 -15.12 -2.97 14.51
N HIS A 315 -14.05 -2.23 14.78
CA HIS A 315 -13.46 -2.16 16.11
C HIS A 315 -14.34 -1.43 17.15
N ASN A 316 -15.31 -0.62 16.69
CA ASN A 316 -16.24 0.12 17.54
C ASN A 316 -17.52 -0.70 17.82
N GLY A 317 -17.65 -1.88 17.22
CA GLY A 317 -18.82 -2.75 17.36
C GLY A 317 -19.97 -2.39 16.42
N ASN A 318 -19.76 -1.52 15.43
CA ASN A 318 -20.74 -1.34 14.36
C ASN A 318 -20.78 -2.61 13.51
N THR A 319 -21.95 -2.97 12.98
CA THR A 319 -22.13 -4.15 12.13
C THR A 319 -22.67 -3.77 10.76
N ALA A 320 -22.31 -4.56 9.75
CA ALA A 320 -22.80 -4.45 8.38
C ALA A 320 -22.85 -5.83 7.71
N ASN A 321 -23.63 -5.96 6.63
CA ASN A 321 -23.62 -7.14 5.78
C ASN A 321 -22.88 -6.83 4.48
N VAL A 322 -21.93 -7.68 4.10
CA VAL A 322 -21.05 -7.45 2.94
C VAL A 322 -20.95 -8.71 2.11
N SER A 323 -21.20 -8.60 0.81
CA SER A 323 -20.95 -9.71 -0.10
C SER A 323 -19.47 -10.05 -0.15
N ARG A 324 -19.15 -11.35 -0.09
CA ARG A 324 -17.79 -11.87 -0.28
C ARG A 324 -17.13 -11.35 -1.56
N SER A 325 -17.92 -11.10 -2.61
CA SER A 325 -17.51 -10.57 -3.90
C SER A 325 -16.91 -9.17 -3.78
N VAL A 326 -17.48 -8.33 -2.92
CA VAL A 326 -16.99 -6.98 -2.63
C VAL A 326 -15.67 -7.05 -1.87
N ILE A 327 -15.57 -7.94 -0.88
CA ILE A 327 -14.33 -8.13 -0.11
C ILE A 327 -13.19 -8.61 -1.01
N LEU A 328 -13.45 -9.63 -1.85
CA LEU A 328 -12.50 -10.14 -2.85
C LEU A 328 -12.07 -9.05 -3.83
N ARG A 329 -13.05 -8.27 -4.33
CA ARG A 329 -12.81 -7.15 -5.23
C ARG A 329 -11.88 -6.12 -4.60
N GLU A 330 -12.21 -5.60 -3.43
CA GLU A 330 -11.45 -4.54 -2.78
C GLU A 330 -10.02 -4.99 -2.44
N TYR A 331 -9.83 -6.26 -2.07
CA TYR A 331 -8.49 -6.84 -1.88
C TYR A 331 -7.68 -6.87 -3.19
N LEU A 332 -8.26 -7.36 -4.29
CA LEU A 332 -7.55 -7.39 -5.58
C LEU A 332 -7.29 -5.98 -6.12
N LEU A 333 -8.23 -5.05 -5.95
CA LEU A 333 -8.02 -3.64 -6.29
C LEU A 333 -6.89 -3.02 -5.47
N TYR A 334 -6.74 -3.38 -4.20
CA TYR A 334 -5.61 -2.92 -3.40
C TYR A 334 -4.27 -3.38 -3.99
N VAL A 335 -4.19 -4.64 -4.42
CA VAL A 335 -2.99 -5.19 -5.10
C VAL A 335 -2.73 -4.45 -6.42
N ILE A 336 -3.76 -4.31 -7.27
CA ILE A 336 -3.64 -3.66 -8.57
C ILE A 336 -3.25 -2.19 -8.41
N ARG A 337 -3.95 -1.42 -7.57
CA ARG A 337 -3.63 0.00 -7.33
C ARG A 337 -2.23 0.19 -6.74
N THR A 338 -1.74 -0.77 -5.96
CA THR A 338 -0.36 -0.74 -5.46
C THR A 338 0.64 -0.97 -6.59
N ALA A 339 0.34 -1.87 -7.53
CA ALA A 339 1.15 -2.07 -8.74
C ALA A 339 1.14 -0.80 -9.63
N GLU A 340 -0.04 -0.23 -9.89
CA GLU A 340 -0.19 1.01 -10.67
C GLU A 340 0.56 2.17 -10.04
N HIS A 341 0.51 2.28 -8.71
CA HIS A 341 1.27 3.28 -7.96
C HIS A 341 2.78 3.08 -8.09
N GLN A 342 3.30 1.85 -8.09
CA GLN A 342 4.74 1.61 -8.18
C GLN A 342 5.28 1.70 -9.60
N PHE A 343 4.53 1.20 -10.58
CA PHE A 343 4.96 1.15 -11.99
C PHE A 343 4.54 2.39 -12.79
N LYS A 344 3.78 3.30 -12.16
CA LYS A 344 3.35 4.60 -12.71
C LYS A 344 2.57 4.48 -14.01
N CYS A 345 1.70 3.49 -14.09
CA CYS A 345 0.82 3.22 -15.22
C CYS A 345 -0.54 2.70 -14.75
N ARG A 346 -1.54 2.69 -15.63
CA ARG A 346 -2.81 1.97 -15.42
C ARG A 346 -2.76 0.63 -16.13
N PHE A 347 -3.12 -0.44 -15.44
CA PHE A 347 -3.21 -1.77 -16.06
C PHE A 347 -4.59 -1.98 -16.66
N LYS A 348 -4.62 -2.51 -17.88
CA LYS A 348 -5.86 -2.95 -18.53
C LYS A 348 -5.99 -4.48 -18.54
N TYR A 349 -4.86 -5.16 -18.71
CA TYR A 349 -4.79 -6.61 -18.85
C TYR A 349 -4.29 -7.25 -17.56
N LEU A 350 -5.01 -8.26 -17.07
CA LEU A 350 -4.65 -9.01 -15.88
C LEU A 350 -4.52 -10.49 -16.21
N HIS A 351 -3.51 -11.12 -15.64
CA HIS A 351 -3.42 -12.57 -15.53
C HIS A 351 -3.43 -12.92 -14.05
N ILE A 352 -4.37 -13.78 -13.63
CA ILE A 352 -4.47 -14.22 -12.24
C ILE A 352 -4.36 -15.73 -12.22
N SER A 353 -3.34 -16.25 -11.53
CA SER A 353 -3.12 -17.70 -11.41
C SER A 353 -4.34 -18.37 -10.74
N SER A 354 -4.63 -19.60 -11.14
CA SER A 354 -5.70 -20.37 -10.51
C SER A 354 -5.37 -21.87 -10.44
N PRO A 355 -5.90 -22.61 -9.46
CA PRO A 355 -5.72 -24.04 -9.37
C PRO A 355 -6.33 -24.77 -10.58
N VAL A 356 -5.63 -25.81 -11.06
CA VAL A 356 -5.99 -26.56 -12.29
C VAL A 356 -7.45 -27.01 -12.30
N LYS A 357 -7.92 -27.64 -11.21
CA LYS A 357 -9.28 -28.19 -11.12
C LYS A 357 -10.39 -27.14 -11.13
N MET A 358 -10.10 -25.90 -10.76
CA MET A 358 -11.08 -24.85 -10.51
C MET A 358 -10.92 -23.64 -11.42
N LYS A 359 -10.06 -23.75 -12.45
CA LYS A 359 -9.70 -22.67 -13.38
C LYS A 359 -10.91 -21.88 -13.87
N ASN A 360 -11.92 -22.53 -14.44
CA ASN A 360 -13.10 -21.84 -14.98
C ASN A 360 -13.88 -21.06 -13.91
N GLN A 361 -14.01 -21.61 -12.70
CA GLN A 361 -14.75 -20.95 -11.61
C GLN A 361 -14.01 -19.70 -11.12
N PHE A 362 -12.68 -19.76 -11.05
CA PHE A 362 -11.86 -18.59 -10.74
C PHE A 362 -11.95 -17.54 -11.84
N LEU A 363 -11.81 -17.93 -13.11
CA LEU A 363 -11.93 -16.99 -14.24
C LEU A 363 -13.30 -16.30 -14.29
N ASP A 364 -14.39 -17.04 -14.06
CA ASP A 364 -15.74 -16.49 -13.99
C ASP A 364 -15.90 -15.52 -12.82
N MET A 365 -15.35 -15.88 -11.65
CA MET A 365 -15.34 -15.00 -10.48
C MET A 365 -14.56 -13.72 -10.77
N PHE A 366 -13.34 -13.81 -11.30
CA PHE A 366 -12.49 -12.65 -11.58
C PHE A 366 -13.15 -11.69 -12.57
N LYS A 367 -13.72 -12.19 -13.67
CA LYS A 367 -14.49 -11.38 -14.62
C LYS A 367 -15.66 -10.65 -13.97
N HIS A 368 -16.33 -11.32 -13.03
CA HIS A 368 -17.45 -10.74 -12.31
C HIS A 368 -17.01 -9.60 -11.38
N ILE A 369 -15.93 -9.81 -10.61
CA ILE A 369 -15.51 -8.88 -9.56
C ILE A 369 -14.56 -7.76 -10.05
N LEU A 370 -13.98 -7.91 -11.24
CA LEU A 370 -13.07 -6.95 -11.89
C LEU A 370 -13.54 -6.63 -13.33
N PRO A 371 -14.78 -6.17 -13.55
CA PRO A 371 -15.33 -5.95 -14.89
C PRO A 371 -14.60 -4.85 -15.70
N GLU A 372 -13.85 -3.97 -15.03
CA GLU A 372 -13.07 -2.91 -15.66
C GLU A 372 -11.72 -3.39 -16.22
N TYR A 373 -11.34 -4.65 -16.00
CA TYR A 373 -10.09 -5.25 -16.47
C TYR A 373 -10.35 -6.39 -17.46
N GLU A 374 -9.45 -6.58 -18.41
CA GLU A 374 -9.45 -7.72 -19.33
C GLU A 374 -8.67 -8.87 -18.69
N ILE A 375 -9.41 -9.86 -18.17
CA ILE A 375 -8.84 -11.08 -17.57
C ILE A 375 -8.43 -12.05 -18.68
N GLU A 376 -7.14 -12.40 -18.73
CA GLU A 376 -6.62 -13.44 -19.63
C GLU A 376 -7.29 -14.79 -19.31
N CYS A 377 -7.91 -15.39 -20.33
CA CYS A 377 -8.68 -16.63 -20.20
C CYS A 377 -8.30 -17.70 -21.22
N GLU A 378 -7.81 -17.28 -22.39
CA GLU A 378 -7.43 -18.18 -23.48
C GLU A 378 -6.13 -18.90 -23.13
N TYR A 379 -5.15 -18.14 -22.68
CA TYR A 379 -3.82 -18.62 -22.28
C TYR A 379 -3.59 -18.51 -20.77
N ALA A 380 -4.66 -18.48 -19.98
CA ALA A 380 -4.58 -18.46 -18.52
C ALA A 380 -3.74 -19.64 -18.03
N LEU A 381 -2.75 -19.36 -17.18
CA LEU A 381 -1.84 -20.38 -16.64
C LEU A 381 -2.36 -20.81 -15.27
N ASP A 382 -2.26 -22.10 -14.99
CA ASP A 382 -2.37 -22.59 -13.62
C ASP A 382 -1.05 -22.40 -12.85
N GLU A 383 -1.13 -22.55 -11.53
CA GLU A 383 -0.01 -22.33 -10.60
C GLU A 383 1.19 -23.25 -10.93
N GLY A 384 0.93 -24.52 -11.27
CA GLY A 384 1.98 -25.45 -11.67
C GLY A 384 2.65 -25.08 -12.99
N MET A 385 1.88 -24.54 -13.93
CA MET A 385 2.40 -24.09 -15.23
C MET A 385 3.26 -22.84 -15.13
N ALA A 386 2.90 -21.91 -14.26
CA ALA A 386 3.73 -20.73 -14.02
C ALA A 386 5.15 -21.14 -13.56
N VAL A 387 5.27 -22.14 -12.67
CA VAL A 387 6.56 -22.67 -12.21
C VAL A 387 7.36 -23.30 -13.36
N LEU A 388 6.68 -24.07 -14.24
CA LEU A 388 7.34 -24.71 -15.37
C LEU A 388 7.89 -23.68 -16.38
N TYR A 389 7.11 -22.65 -16.71
CA TYR A 389 7.56 -21.59 -17.61
C TYR A 389 8.79 -20.86 -17.08
N ASN A 390 8.82 -20.56 -15.77
CA ASN A 390 10.00 -19.96 -15.15
C ASN A 390 11.25 -20.86 -15.29
N THR A 391 11.07 -22.16 -15.06
CA THR A 391 12.16 -23.15 -15.22
C THR A 391 12.66 -23.23 -16.67
N ILE A 392 11.74 -23.21 -17.64
CA ILE A 392 12.10 -23.25 -19.07
C ILE A 392 12.81 -21.95 -19.49
N ALA A 393 12.33 -20.79 -19.03
CA ALA A 393 12.95 -19.51 -19.31
C ALA A 393 14.39 -19.47 -18.78
N GLU A 394 14.62 -19.90 -17.54
CA GLU A 394 15.96 -19.99 -16.94
C GLU A 394 16.88 -20.93 -17.73
N GLN A 395 16.38 -22.09 -18.18
CA GLN A 395 17.16 -23.02 -19.02
C GLN A 395 17.55 -22.39 -20.36
N ILE A 396 16.64 -21.65 -20.99
CA ILE A 396 16.93 -20.93 -22.24
C ILE A 396 17.97 -19.83 -22.02
N GLU A 397 17.79 -19.00 -20.98
CA GLU A 397 18.70 -17.90 -20.66
C GLU A 397 20.11 -18.38 -20.30
N THR A 398 20.22 -19.53 -19.61
CA THR A 398 21.50 -20.13 -19.22
C THR A 398 22.08 -21.08 -20.28
N ASN A 399 21.39 -21.26 -21.42
CA ASN A 399 21.72 -22.24 -22.45
C ASN A 399 21.94 -23.67 -21.89
N ASN A 400 21.14 -24.02 -20.89
CA ASN A 400 21.23 -25.28 -20.16
C ASN A 400 20.11 -26.24 -20.60
N PHE A 401 20.04 -26.51 -21.90
CA PHE A 401 19.15 -27.51 -22.48
C PHE A 401 19.80 -28.18 -23.71
N LEU A 402 19.30 -29.36 -24.04
CA LEU A 402 19.66 -30.11 -25.24
C LEU A 402 18.53 -29.92 -26.26
N ASP A 403 18.91 -29.40 -27.43
CA ASP A 403 17.96 -29.06 -28.49
C ASP A 403 17.12 -30.28 -28.91
N GLY A 404 15.80 -30.14 -28.85
CA GLY A 404 14.86 -31.18 -29.25
C GLY A 404 14.68 -32.35 -28.29
N GLU A 405 15.39 -32.38 -27.16
CA GLU A 405 15.25 -33.43 -26.14
C GLU A 405 13.98 -33.26 -25.30
N GLU A 406 13.36 -34.38 -24.93
CA GLU A 406 12.18 -34.39 -24.05
C GLU A 406 12.61 -34.39 -22.58
N TYR A 407 12.26 -33.32 -21.89
CA TYR A 407 12.39 -33.20 -20.45
C TYR A 407 11.11 -33.63 -19.75
N LYS A 408 11.27 -34.24 -18.57
CA LYS A 408 10.15 -34.62 -17.69
C LYS A 408 10.31 -33.92 -16.37
N ALA A 409 9.26 -33.25 -15.92
CA ALA A 409 9.23 -32.55 -14.64
C ALA A 409 8.01 -33.00 -13.84
N LEU A 410 8.17 -32.99 -12.52
CA LEU A 410 7.10 -33.17 -11.56
C LEU A 410 7.04 -31.90 -10.72
N VAL A 411 5.91 -31.21 -10.78
CA VAL A 411 5.67 -29.97 -10.01
C VAL A 411 4.84 -30.33 -8.80
N ILE A 412 5.40 -30.07 -7.62
CA ILE A 412 4.74 -30.24 -6.32
C ILE A 412 4.53 -28.85 -5.75
N ASP A 413 3.29 -28.36 -5.79
CA ASP A 413 2.92 -27.08 -5.19
C ASP A 413 2.26 -27.33 -3.83
N CYS A 414 3.01 -27.05 -2.76
CA CYS A 414 2.56 -27.20 -1.37
C CYS A 414 2.28 -25.83 -0.76
N GLY A 415 1.10 -25.28 -1.02
CA GLY A 415 0.65 -24.02 -0.46
C GLY A 415 0.23 -24.11 1.02
N GLY A 416 -0.27 -22.99 1.55
CA GLY A 416 -0.76 -22.94 2.93
C GLY A 416 -2.03 -23.74 3.18
N GLY A 417 -2.96 -23.75 2.23
CA GLY A 417 -4.25 -24.44 2.36
C GLY A 417 -4.48 -25.60 1.39
N THR A 418 -3.68 -25.69 0.32
CA THR A 418 -3.87 -26.61 -0.79
C THR A 418 -2.53 -27.19 -1.21
N THR A 419 -2.53 -28.45 -1.65
CA THR A 419 -1.36 -29.10 -2.25
C THR A 419 -1.76 -29.68 -3.60
N ASP A 420 -1.03 -29.36 -4.67
CA ASP A 420 -1.29 -29.88 -6.01
C ASP A 420 -0.03 -30.54 -6.60
N LEU A 421 -0.25 -31.61 -7.38
CA LEU A 421 0.78 -32.41 -8.03
C LEU A 421 0.48 -32.49 -9.52
N SER A 422 1.40 -32.01 -10.34
CA SER A 422 1.29 -32.06 -11.80
C SER A 422 2.55 -32.66 -12.43
N SER A 423 2.37 -33.53 -13.41
CA SER A 423 3.47 -34.03 -14.24
C SER A 423 3.51 -33.25 -15.56
N CYS A 424 4.71 -33.01 -16.04
CA CYS A 424 4.95 -32.21 -17.23
C CYS A 424 5.98 -32.90 -18.12
N LYS A 425 5.77 -32.80 -19.43
CA LYS A 425 6.77 -33.09 -20.44
C LYS A 425 6.96 -31.85 -21.27
N PHE A 426 8.19 -31.47 -21.54
CA PHE A 426 8.46 -30.34 -22.41
C PHE A 426 9.67 -30.56 -23.30
N ARG A 427 9.71 -29.82 -24.40
CA ARG A 427 10.82 -29.83 -25.35
C ARG A 427 11.08 -28.40 -25.80
N ILE A 428 12.35 -28.02 -25.81
CA ILE A 428 12.82 -26.74 -26.31
C ILE A 428 13.50 -27.01 -27.64
N ARG A 429 13.09 -26.30 -28.70
CA ARG A 429 13.79 -26.30 -29.99
C ARG A 429 14.30 -24.90 -30.32
N ASP A 430 15.61 -24.78 -30.54
CA ASP A 430 16.24 -23.53 -30.97
C ASP A 430 16.06 -23.34 -32.49
N GLY A 431 15.27 -22.33 -32.87
CA GLY A 431 15.10 -21.91 -34.26
C GLY A 431 16.06 -20.79 -34.68
N HIS A 432 17.10 -20.50 -33.89
CA HIS A 432 18.06 -19.39 -33.98
C HIS A 432 17.47 -17.99 -33.79
N LEU A 433 16.29 -17.71 -34.35
CA LEU A 433 15.56 -16.45 -34.18
C LEU A 433 14.50 -16.52 -33.07
N SER A 434 14.02 -17.72 -32.76
CA SER A 434 12.98 -17.95 -31.76
C SER A 434 13.07 -19.37 -31.22
N TYR A 435 12.67 -19.57 -29.97
CA TYR A 435 12.50 -20.89 -29.39
C TYR A 435 11.09 -21.41 -29.65
N LYS A 436 10.97 -22.66 -30.07
CA LYS A 436 9.70 -23.40 -30.05
C LYS A 436 9.67 -24.27 -28.79
N ILE A 437 8.68 -24.03 -27.95
CA ILE A 437 8.48 -24.78 -26.70
C ILE A 437 7.22 -25.64 -26.87
N ASP A 438 7.39 -26.97 -26.84
CA ASP A 438 6.26 -27.90 -26.79
C ASP A 438 6.07 -28.31 -25.32
N ILE A 439 4.90 -28.05 -24.72
CA ILE A 439 4.60 -28.39 -23.31
C ILE A 439 3.35 -29.28 -23.26
N GLN A 440 3.43 -30.38 -22.51
CA GLN A 440 2.32 -31.28 -22.22
C GLN A 440 2.21 -31.51 -20.72
N THR A 441 1.03 -31.30 -20.17
CA THR A 441 0.84 -31.22 -18.72
C THR A 441 -0.34 -32.07 -18.30
N THR A 442 -0.16 -32.77 -17.19
CA THR A 442 -1.16 -33.69 -16.64
C THR A 442 -1.28 -33.43 -15.16
N TYR A 443 -2.50 -33.17 -14.71
CA TYR A 443 -2.82 -33.17 -13.29
C TYR A 443 -2.74 -34.60 -12.75
N GLU A 444 -1.88 -34.85 -11.77
CA GLU A 444 -1.68 -36.18 -11.20
C GLU A 444 -2.51 -36.38 -9.94
N ASN A 445 -2.40 -35.45 -8.99
CA ASN A 445 -3.11 -35.52 -7.72
C ASN A 445 -3.16 -34.16 -7.03
N GLY A 446 -3.89 -34.07 -5.92
CA GLY A 446 -3.90 -32.89 -5.07
C GLY A 446 -4.99 -32.96 -4.01
N ASP A 447 -4.80 -32.19 -2.95
CA ASP A 447 -5.69 -32.11 -1.80
C ASP A 447 -5.94 -30.63 -1.45
N THR A 448 -7.20 -30.22 -1.62
CA THR A 448 -7.67 -28.85 -1.34
C THR A 448 -7.80 -28.54 0.15
N ASN A 449 -7.50 -29.50 1.03
CA ASN A 449 -7.60 -29.40 2.49
C ASN A 449 -6.31 -29.79 3.20
N PHE A 450 -5.22 -29.98 2.46
CA PHE A 450 -3.90 -30.31 3.00
C PHE A 450 -2.86 -29.28 2.54
N GLY A 451 -2.17 -28.67 3.49
CA GLY A 451 -1.08 -27.72 3.26
C GLY A 451 -0.38 -27.32 4.55
N GLY A 452 0.40 -26.25 4.49
CA GLY A 452 1.16 -25.74 5.64
C GLY A 452 0.33 -25.45 6.89
N ASN A 453 -0.94 -25.03 6.73
CA ASN A 453 -1.84 -24.76 7.84
C ASN A 453 -2.12 -26.01 8.70
N ASN A 454 -2.19 -27.20 8.08
CA ASN A 454 -2.38 -28.45 8.80
C ASN A 454 -1.16 -28.77 9.67
N ILE A 455 0.05 -28.47 9.18
CA ILE A 455 1.31 -28.65 9.93
C ILE A 455 1.33 -27.69 11.12
N THR A 456 1.04 -26.40 10.91
CA THR A 456 0.94 -25.41 11.98
C THR A 456 -0.07 -25.82 13.05
N TYR A 457 -1.24 -26.33 12.64
CA TYR A 457 -2.24 -26.86 13.56
C TYR A 457 -1.70 -28.01 14.43
N ARG A 458 -0.95 -28.97 13.84
CA ARG A 458 -0.33 -30.06 14.60
C ARG A 458 0.72 -29.55 15.59
N ILE A 459 1.51 -28.54 15.21
CA ILE A 459 2.47 -27.89 16.11
C ILE A 459 1.74 -27.26 17.30
N PHE A 460 0.64 -26.52 17.07
CA PHE A 460 -0.14 -25.93 18.16
C PHE A 460 -0.80 -26.97 19.07
N GLN A 461 -1.30 -28.07 18.51
CA GLN A 461 -1.79 -29.19 19.33
C GLN A 461 -0.70 -29.75 20.24
N PHE A 462 0.51 -29.95 19.70
CA PHE A 462 1.65 -30.42 20.48
C PHE A 462 2.05 -29.43 21.57
N MET A 463 2.16 -28.13 21.25
CA MET A 463 2.45 -27.07 22.22
C MET A 463 1.41 -27.03 23.35
N LYS A 464 0.13 -27.17 23.03
CA LYS A 464 -0.95 -27.22 24.03
C LYS A 464 -0.77 -28.39 25.00
N ILE A 465 -0.42 -29.56 24.50
CA ILE A 465 -0.13 -30.74 25.34
C ILE A 465 1.08 -30.47 26.25
N MET A 466 2.16 -29.92 25.69
CA MET A 466 3.37 -29.60 26.44
C MET A 466 3.13 -28.55 27.53
N PHE A 467 2.38 -27.49 27.23
CA PHE A 467 2.00 -26.48 28.22
C PHE A 467 1.09 -27.04 29.30
N ALA A 468 0.10 -27.86 28.93
CA ALA A 468 -0.75 -28.51 29.92
C ALA A 468 0.08 -29.37 30.88
N ALA A 469 1.07 -30.13 30.38
CA ALA A 469 1.97 -30.92 31.21
C ALA A 469 2.86 -30.04 32.11
N TYR A 470 3.42 -28.95 31.56
CA TYR A 470 4.30 -28.03 32.29
C TYR A 470 3.59 -27.31 33.45
N TYR A 471 2.36 -26.83 33.24
CA TYR A 471 1.57 -26.13 34.26
C TYR A 471 0.76 -27.05 35.19
N SER A 472 0.87 -28.37 35.02
CA SER A 472 0.26 -29.37 35.93
C SER A 472 1.20 -29.77 37.08
N HIS A 473 2.43 -29.26 37.08
CA HIS A 473 3.41 -29.35 38.16
C HIS A 473 3.74 -27.94 38.65
#